data_AF-A0AAV3UPI5-F1
#
_entry.id   AF-A0AAV3UPI5-F1
#
_cell.length_a   1.000
_cell.length_b   1.000
_cell.length_c   1.000
_cell.angle_alpha   90.00
_cell.angle_beta   90.00
_cell.angle_gamma   90.00
#
_symmetry.space_group_name_H-M   'P 1'
#
loop_
_entity.id
_entity.type
_entity.pdbx_description
1 polymer ?
#
loop_
_entity_poly.entity_id
_entity_poly.type
_entity_poly.pdbx_seq_one_letter_code
_entity_poly.pdbx_strand_id
1 'polypeptide(L)'
;MKAYHESVREALEVCSRNYPSTKQLSENLPDSSLTPQMLGNLLALLVQFEIIEVFSERNNSNRYDLTHYDRKRMDILSHILQRVSASS
;
A
#
# COMPACT_ATOMS: atom_id res chain seq x y z
N MET A 1 7.28 13.21 11.26
CA MET A 1 6.20 12.25 10.95
C MET A 1 6.85 11.10 10.16
N LYS A 2 6.75 9.85 10.62
CA LYS A 2 7.38 8.71 9.92
C LYS A 2 6.71 8.49 8.55
N ALA A 3 7.51 8.20 7.53
CA ALA A 3 7.05 8.06 6.15
C ALA A 3 6.38 6.70 5.91
N TYR A 4 5.14 6.51 6.38
CA TYR A 4 4.39 5.27 6.15
C TYR A 4 4.27 4.86 4.67
N HIS A 5 4.37 5.83 3.75
CA HIS A 5 4.37 5.58 2.32
C HIS A 5 5.59 4.77 1.86
N GLU A 6 6.77 4.96 2.47
CA GLU A 6 7.98 4.20 2.13
C GLU A 6 7.83 2.75 2.59
N SER A 7 7.35 2.52 3.81
CA SER A 7 7.12 1.17 4.33
C SER A 7 6.08 0.40 3.52
N VAL A 8 4.99 1.07 3.09
CA VAL A 8 3.98 0.44 2.25
C VAL A 8 4.52 0.16 0.85
N ARG A 9 5.27 1.11 0.27
CA ARG A 9 5.92 0.91 -1.03
C ARG A 9 6.82 -0.32 -1.01
N GLU A 10 7.70 -0.41 -0.02
CA GLU A 10 8.62 -1.53 0.13
C GLU A 10 7.85 -2.85 0.26
N ALA A 11 6.81 -2.89 1.10
CA ALA A 11 5.98 -4.08 1.27
C ALA A 11 5.29 -4.54 -0.02
N LEU A 12 4.90 -3.61 -0.91
CA LEU A 12 4.37 -3.93 -2.24
C LEU A 12 5.48 -4.45 -3.17
N GLU A 13 6.64 -3.80 -3.19
CA GLU A 13 7.76 -4.14 -4.08
C GLU A 13 8.42 -5.50 -3.75
N VAL A 14 8.49 -5.87 -2.48
CA VAL A 14 9.06 -7.17 -2.04
C VAL A 14 8.03 -8.30 -2.04
N CYS A 15 6.74 -8.00 -2.24
CA CYS A 15 5.70 -9.03 -2.23
C CYS A 15 5.82 -9.93 -3.47
N SER A 16 6.13 -11.20 -3.27
CA SER A 16 6.24 -12.18 -4.36
C SER A 16 4.88 -12.72 -4.85
N ARG A 17 3.77 -12.29 -4.25
CA ARG A 17 2.42 -12.79 -4.59
C ARG A 17 1.74 -11.80 -5.53
N ASN A 18 1.14 -12.32 -6.60
CA ASN A 18 0.32 -11.50 -7.50
C ASN A 18 -0.96 -10.99 -6.84
N TYR A 19 -1.59 -11.81 -5.97
CA TYR A 19 -2.90 -11.52 -5.39
C TYR A 19 -2.94 -11.57 -3.85
N PRO A 20 -2.13 -10.78 -3.14
CA PRO A 20 -2.01 -10.87 -1.69
C PRO A 20 -3.24 -10.28 -0.98
N SER A 21 -3.51 -10.78 0.22
CA SER A 21 -4.42 -10.11 1.17
C SER A 21 -3.71 -9.03 1.98
N THR A 22 -4.47 -8.16 2.66
CA THR A 22 -3.90 -7.18 3.63
C THR A 22 -2.99 -7.86 4.66
N LYS A 23 -3.37 -9.04 5.15
CA LYS A 23 -2.54 -9.80 6.11
C LYS A 23 -1.21 -10.21 5.49
N GLN A 24 -1.22 -10.76 4.28
CA GLN A 24 0.00 -11.17 3.58
C GLN A 24 0.91 -9.99 3.25
N LEU A 25 0.34 -8.81 2.97
CA LEU A 25 1.12 -7.58 2.80
C LEU A 25 1.70 -7.09 4.13
N SER A 26 0.97 -7.21 5.23
CA SER A 26 1.47 -6.80 6.55
C SER A 26 2.68 -7.61 7.02
N GLU A 27 2.82 -8.86 6.56
CA GLU A 27 3.99 -9.71 6.83
C GLU A 27 5.28 -9.14 6.22
N ASN A 28 5.16 -8.31 5.17
CA ASN A 28 6.29 -7.66 4.49
C ASN A 28 6.55 -6.24 4.99
N LEU A 29 5.80 -5.74 5.98
CA LEU A 29 6.01 -4.39 6.50
C LEU A 29 7.27 -4.36 7.38
N PRO A 30 8.24 -3.48 7.08
CA PRO A 30 9.44 -3.32 7.90
C PRO A 30 9.15 -2.64 9.25
N ASP A 31 8.03 -1.91 9.37
CA ASP A 31 7.63 -1.17 10.57
C ASP A 31 6.32 -1.73 11.17
N SER A 32 6.37 -2.20 12.42
CA SER A 32 5.22 -2.78 13.14
C SER A 32 4.23 -1.74 13.68
N SER A 33 4.50 -0.44 13.52
CA SER A 33 3.59 0.63 13.95
C SER A 33 2.36 0.80 13.05
N LEU A 34 2.37 0.22 11.85
CA LEU A 34 1.19 0.16 10.98
C LEU A 34 0.26 -0.96 11.44
N THR A 35 -0.87 -0.58 12.04
CA THR A 35 -1.90 -1.56 12.38
C THR A 35 -2.52 -2.16 11.11
N PRO A 36 -3.07 -3.39 11.16
CA PRO A 36 -3.75 -3.99 10.01
C PRO A 36 -4.88 -3.12 9.43
N GLN A 37 -5.60 -2.38 10.29
CA GLN A 37 -6.65 -1.47 9.86
C GLN A 37 -6.08 -0.27 9.08
N MET A 38 -4.97 0.32 9.57
CA MET A 38 -4.29 1.42 8.86
C MET A 38 -3.78 0.94 7.50
N LEU A 39 -3.15 -0.23 7.44
CA LEU A 39 -2.71 -0.81 6.18
C LEU A 39 -3.89 -1.04 5.22
N GLY A 40 -5.01 -1.60 5.72
CA GLY A 40 -6.22 -1.79 4.92
C GLY A 40 -6.74 -0.48 4.31
N ASN A 41 -6.79 0.59 5.12
CA ASN A 41 -7.21 1.91 4.66
C ASN A 41 -6.24 2.49 3.60
N LEU A 42 -4.93 2.33 3.81
CA LEU A 42 -3.92 2.79 2.85
C LEU A 42 -4.04 2.05 1.52
N LEU A 43 -4.20 0.72 1.54
CA LEU A 43 -4.39 -0.08 0.33
C LEU A 43 -5.67 0.31 -0.41
N ALA A 44 -6.75 0.62 0.30
CA ALA A 44 -7.97 1.14 -0.32
C ALA A 44 -7.74 2.50 -1.01
N LEU A 45 -6.94 3.39 -0.42
CA LEU A 45 -6.54 4.65 -1.07
C LEU A 45 -5.66 4.41 -2.30
N LEU A 46 -4.74 3.45 -2.26
CA LEU A 46 -3.92 3.10 -3.42
C LEU A 46 -4.78 2.56 -4.58
N VAL A 47 -5.85 1.82 -4.28
CA VAL A 47 -6.85 1.42 -5.30
C VAL A 47 -7.55 2.64 -5.87
N GLN A 48 -7.99 3.59 -5.03
CA GLN A 48 -8.63 4.83 -5.50
C GLN A 48 -7.72 5.71 -6.35
N PHE A 49 -6.41 5.69 -6.08
CA PHE A 49 -5.40 6.36 -6.90
C PHE A 49 -4.91 5.52 -8.09
N GLU A 50 -5.54 4.36 -8.34
CA GLU A 50 -5.21 3.45 -9.44
C GLU A 50 -3.72 3.05 -9.45
N ILE A 51 -3.14 2.87 -8.26
CA ILE A 51 -1.76 2.39 -8.06
C ILE A 51 -1.73 0.86 -8.02
N ILE A 52 -2.80 0.24 -7.51
CA ILE A 52 -3.04 -1.20 -7.50
C ILE A 52 -4.53 -1.44 -7.79
N GLU A 53 -4.92 -2.67 -8.07
CA GLU A 53 -6.33 -3.01 -8.27
C GLU A 53 -6.86 -3.98 -7.18
N VAL A 54 -8.16 -4.23 -7.20
CA VAL A 54 -8.79 -5.27 -6.38
C VAL A 54 -9.02 -6.50 -7.24
N PHE A 55 -8.34 -7.60 -6.92
CA PHE A 55 -8.55 -8.88 -7.59
C PHE A 55 -9.86 -9.54 -7.15
N SER A 56 -10.18 -9.48 -5.85
CA SER A 56 -11.45 -9.99 -5.34
C SER A 56 -11.86 -9.32 -4.04
N GLU A 57 -13.10 -8.86 -3.98
CA GLU A 57 -13.75 -8.47 -2.74
C GLU A 57 -14.30 -9.73 -2.04
N ARG A 58 -13.94 -9.92 -0.77
CA ARG A 58 -14.55 -10.94 0.08
C ARG A 58 -14.91 -10.28 1.40
N ASN A 59 -16.04 -10.70 1.97
CA ASN A 59 -16.64 -10.16 3.20
C ASN A 59 -15.66 -9.88 4.36
N ASN A 60 -14.49 -10.56 4.42
CA ASN A 60 -13.50 -10.39 5.49
C ASN A 60 -12.04 -10.18 5.03
N SER A 61 -11.73 -10.15 3.73
CA SER A 61 -10.34 -9.93 3.27
C SER A 61 -10.26 -9.66 1.77
N ASN A 62 -10.11 -8.39 1.40
CA ASN A 62 -9.81 -8.02 0.02
C ASN A 62 -8.49 -8.67 -0.42
N ARG A 63 -8.48 -9.17 -1.65
CA ARG A 63 -7.26 -9.49 -2.37
C ARG A 63 -6.96 -8.37 -3.35
N TYR A 64 -5.75 -7.86 -3.27
CA TYR A 64 -5.27 -6.83 -4.18
C TYR A 64 -4.59 -7.48 -5.37
N ASP A 65 -4.64 -6.84 -6.52
CA ASP A 65 -3.89 -7.24 -7.70
C ASP A 65 -2.62 -6.39 -7.81
N LEU A 66 -1.47 -7.03 -7.63
CA LEU A 66 -0.17 -6.38 -7.78
C LEU A 66 0.42 -6.56 -9.19
N THR A 67 -0.21 -7.33 -10.07
CA THR A 67 0.23 -7.44 -11.47
C THR A 67 0.05 -6.12 -12.22
N HIS A 68 -0.87 -5.29 -11.74
CA HIS A 68 -1.14 -3.93 -12.19
C HIS A 68 -0.51 -2.85 -11.29
N TYR A 69 0.48 -3.19 -10.46
CA TYR A 69 1.16 -2.20 -9.62
C TYR A 69 1.85 -1.11 -10.47
N ASP A 70 1.34 0.13 -10.39
CA ASP A 70 1.91 1.28 -11.08
C ASP A 70 2.93 1.99 -10.19
N ARG A 71 4.19 1.61 -10.38
CA ARG A 71 5.33 2.23 -9.69
C ARG A 71 5.44 3.74 -9.92
N LYS A 72 5.10 4.25 -11.12
CA LYS A 72 5.21 5.69 -11.41
C LYS A 72 4.18 6.48 -10.60
N ARG A 73 2.96 5.99 -10.51
CA ARG A 73 1.91 6.61 -9.67
C ARG A 73 2.28 6.54 -8.18
N MET A 74 2.87 5.44 -7.72
CA MET A 74 3.37 5.33 -6.34
C MET A 74 4.50 6.34 -6.05
N ASP A 75 5.42 6.53 -6.99
CA ASP A 75 6.47 7.55 -6.90
C ASP A 75 5.85 8.95 -6.80
N ILE A 76 4.89 9.29 -7.66
CA ILE A 76 4.18 10.59 -7.63
C ILE A 76 3.51 10.81 -6.27
N LEU A 77 2.78 9.82 -5.76
CA LEU A 77 2.14 9.90 -4.45
C LEU A 77 3.16 10.13 -3.32
N SER A 78 4.28 9.42 -3.36
CA SER A 78 5.37 9.57 -2.37
C SER A 78 5.92 11.00 -2.37
N HIS A 79 6.18 11.57 -3.55
CA HIS A 79 6.63 12.96 -3.67
C HIS A 79 5.59 13.97 -3.15
N ILE A 80 4.29 13.76 -3.40
CA ILE A 80 3.22 14.61 -2.87
C ILE A 80 3.21 14.55 -1.33
N LEU A 81 3.24 13.35 -0.75
CA LEU A 81 3.21 13.16 0.71
C LEU A 81 4.43 13.77 1.41
N GLN A 82 5.62 13.64 0.81
CA GLN A 82 6.83 14.29 1.30
C GLN A 82 6.68 15.82 1.36
N ARG A 83 6.12 16.43 0.30
CA ARG A 83 5.89 17.88 0.24
C ARG A 83 4.88 18.36 1.28
N VAL A 84 3.80 17.61 1.49
CA VAL A 84 2.80 17.93 2.53
C VAL A 84 3.44 17.88 3.92
N SER A 85 4.25 16.86 4.19
CA SER A 85 4.92 16.70 5.49
C SER A 85 6.00 17.75 5.78
N ALA A 86 6.61 18.33 4.74
CA ALA A 86 7.60 19.41 4.87
C ALA A 86 6.97 20.80 5.06
N SER A 87 5.65 20.93 4.84
CA SER A 87 4.90 22.18 4.93
C SER A 87 4.09 22.30 6.24
N SER A 88 4.19 21.30 7.12
CA SER A 88 3.48 21.18 8.41
C SER A 88 4.46 21.26 9.57
#